data_AF-A0A855X8I5-F1
#
_entry.id   AF-A0A855X8I5-F1
#
_cell.length_a   1.000
_cell.length_b   1.000
_cell.length_c   1.000
_cell.angle_alpha   90.00
_cell.angle_beta   90.00
_cell.angle_gamma   90.00
#
_symmetry.space_group_name_H-M   'P 1'
#
loop_
_entity.id
_entity.type
_entity.pdbx_description
1 polymer ?
#
loop_
_entity_poly.entity_id
_entity_poly.type
_entity_poly.pdbx_seq_one_letter_code
_entity_poly.pdbx_strand_id
1 'polypeptide(L)'
;RNKIPQGPRLGIVTNAGGPGVMATDALIEAYGTLATLSDPTMAKLNESLPESWSHGNPVDVLGDANSKRFEKATQIVLQDTNVDAVLVILTPQAMTNPTATAKVIGDLAQSSSKPILAAFLGGAAMREGNGILAERGVPTYRTPEQAIRAFMTLVAYARNLETLYETPKDIPVHFKIDREKLRALYLTDLLSDNPILSEDVSKALLEEYGIATTRPQSAYSADEAVAVARQIGYPVVLKILSPDITHKTDVGGVALNLEDDIMVRASFERIVAGARSKRPDAKIDGVTVQPMVRAADGVELILGIKQDPVFGTVMMVGMGGISAELFRDRSLGFPPLNERLARRMLESLRIWPLLNGYRGRPPVNVDKLIESMIRLSYLAADYPEIAELDINPLLVTPTDCVALDARIILSERKPDESSERYAHLALHPYPEEYVKEIRSKEGETILFRPIKPEDEPLWIDMLSRCSKETIYSRFRYFFQWASHEVATRYCYIDYDREIAIVAEIVRDGRRLLIGVGRLIADPDHESVEYAVLITDAWQKQELGSMLTDYCMEIARHWHLKRMVAQTTTDNRPMVSVFQKREFEIKIDADSTVLVSKELA
;
A
#
# COMPACT_ATOMS: atom_id res chain seq x y z
N ARG A 1 -13.88 -22.47 -9.17
CA ARG A 1 -14.54 -21.15 -9.16
C ARG A 1 -13.51 -20.14 -9.62
N ASN A 2 -13.76 -19.55 -10.79
CA ASN A 2 -13.02 -18.56 -11.60
C ASN A 2 -11.48 -18.66 -11.66
N LYS A 3 -10.99 -19.10 -12.82
CA LYS A 3 -9.56 -19.07 -13.17
C LYS A 3 -9.13 -17.61 -13.32
N ILE A 4 -8.14 -17.19 -12.55
CA ILE A 4 -7.62 -15.83 -12.56
C ILE A 4 -6.45 -15.80 -13.56
N PRO A 5 -6.36 -14.79 -14.44
CA PRO A 5 -5.20 -14.66 -15.31
C PRO A 5 -3.95 -14.38 -14.47
N GLN A 6 -2.82 -14.98 -14.82
CA GLN A 6 -1.53 -14.75 -14.14
C GLN A 6 -0.88 -13.40 -14.51
N GLY A 7 -1.51 -12.64 -15.40
CA GLY A 7 -0.95 -11.38 -15.89
C GLY A 7 -1.87 -10.69 -16.91
N PRO A 8 -1.44 -9.55 -17.46
CA PRO A 8 -2.26 -8.72 -18.34
C PRO A 8 -2.23 -9.15 -19.82
N ARG A 9 -1.57 -10.25 -20.19
CA ARG A 9 -1.31 -10.61 -21.59
C ARG A 9 -2.46 -11.43 -22.19
N LEU A 10 -3.21 -10.83 -23.11
CA LEU A 10 -4.39 -11.45 -23.73
C LEU A 10 -4.08 -12.04 -25.11
N GLY A 11 -4.42 -13.31 -25.31
CA GLY A 11 -4.54 -13.92 -26.64
C GLY A 11 -5.95 -13.73 -27.18
N ILE A 12 -6.11 -13.36 -28.45
CA ILE A 12 -7.42 -13.19 -29.09
C ILE A 12 -7.54 -14.16 -30.26
N VAL A 13 -8.63 -14.93 -30.32
CA VAL A 13 -8.96 -15.82 -31.44
C VAL A 13 -10.30 -15.38 -32.03
N THR A 14 -10.35 -15.07 -33.32
CA THR A 14 -11.55 -14.51 -33.97
C THR A 14 -11.79 -15.11 -35.36
N ASN A 15 -13.03 -15.17 -35.85
CA ASN A 15 -13.33 -15.43 -37.28
C ASN A 15 -13.58 -14.15 -38.09
N ALA A 16 -13.41 -12.99 -37.47
CA ALA A 16 -13.59 -11.70 -38.11
C ALA A 16 -12.59 -10.68 -37.59
N GLY A 17 -11.79 -10.12 -38.50
CA GLY A 17 -10.76 -9.12 -38.19
C GLY A 17 -11.30 -7.86 -37.52
N GLY A 18 -12.44 -7.31 -37.96
CA GLY A 18 -13.01 -6.07 -37.40
C GLY A 18 -13.24 -6.14 -35.87
N PRO A 19 -14.03 -7.10 -35.36
CA PRO A 19 -14.17 -7.34 -33.93
C PRO A 19 -12.84 -7.65 -33.20
N GLY A 20 -11.88 -8.27 -33.88
CA GLY A 20 -10.53 -8.47 -33.35
C GLY A 20 -9.79 -7.14 -33.12
N VAL A 21 -9.85 -6.22 -34.07
CA VAL A 21 -9.27 -4.86 -33.95
C VAL A 21 -9.97 -4.09 -32.84
N MET A 22 -11.31 -4.11 -32.76
CA MET A 22 -12.06 -3.46 -31.69
C MET A 22 -11.64 -3.97 -30.29
N ALA A 23 -11.39 -5.27 -30.16
CA ALA A 23 -10.89 -5.86 -28.92
C ALA A 23 -9.47 -5.36 -28.58
N THR A 24 -8.59 -5.28 -29.57
CA THR A 24 -7.22 -4.78 -29.41
C THR A 24 -7.20 -3.31 -29.00
N ASP A 25 -7.98 -2.46 -29.67
CA ASP A 25 -8.05 -1.03 -29.36
C ASP A 25 -8.57 -0.81 -27.92
N ALA A 26 -9.65 -1.51 -27.55
CA ALA A 26 -10.20 -1.45 -26.19
C ALA A 26 -9.20 -1.97 -25.13
N LEU A 27 -8.39 -2.98 -25.47
CA LEU A 27 -7.36 -3.52 -24.58
C LEU A 27 -6.25 -2.48 -24.34
N ILE A 28 -5.79 -1.82 -25.41
CA ILE A 28 -4.75 -0.79 -25.33
C ILE A 28 -5.25 0.44 -24.56
N GLU A 29 -6.49 0.89 -24.81
CA GLU A 29 -7.12 2.00 -24.09
C GLU A 29 -7.24 1.71 -22.59
N ALA A 30 -7.47 0.44 -22.23
CA ALA A 30 -7.52 -0.02 -20.84
C ALA A 30 -6.13 -0.31 -20.24
N TYR A 31 -5.04 0.07 -20.90
CA TYR A 31 -3.64 -0.23 -20.50
C TYR A 31 -3.33 -1.72 -20.34
N GLY A 32 -4.09 -2.58 -21.03
CA GLY A 32 -3.82 -4.01 -21.13
C GLY A 32 -2.71 -4.33 -22.12
N THR A 33 -2.32 -5.61 -22.19
CA THR A 33 -1.22 -6.05 -23.06
C THR A 33 -1.70 -7.12 -24.02
N LEU A 34 -1.57 -6.88 -25.33
CA LEU A 34 -1.80 -7.93 -26.32
C LEU A 34 -0.61 -8.90 -26.26
N ALA A 35 -0.88 -10.20 -26.11
CA ALA A 35 0.18 -11.19 -25.95
C ALA A 35 1.04 -11.31 -27.23
N THR A 36 2.36 -11.25 -27.09
CA THR A 36 3.31 -11.60 -28.16
C THR A 36 3.46 -13.12 -28.19
N LEU A 37 2.88 -13.76 -29.21
CA LEU A 37 2.95 -15.21 -29.39
C LEU A 37 4.41 -15.63 -29.66
N SER A 38 4.82 -16.72 -29.03
CA SER A 38 6.17 -17.27 -29.18
C SER A 38 6.37 -17.94 -30.55
N ASP A 39 7.62 -18.00 -31.03
CA ASP A 39 7.94 -18.64 -32.32
C ASP A 39 7.41 -20.08 -32.44
N PRO A 40 7.46 -20.94 -31.38
CA PRO A 40 6.87 -22.28 -31.44
C PRO A 40 5.34 -22.27 -31.61
N THR A 41 4.65 -21.31 -31.01
CA THR A 41 3.19 -21.14 -31.16
C THR A 41 2.85 -20.67 -32.57
N MET A 42 3.60 -19.69 -33.09
CA MET A 42 3.44 -19.22 -34.46
C MET A 42 3.64 -20.35 -35.47
N ALA A 43 4.65 -21.21 -35.29
CA ALA A 43 4.89 -22.36 -36.16
C ALA A 43 3.71 -23.36 -36.15
N LYS A 44 3.17 -23.69 -34.97
CA LYS A 44 2.01 -24.59 -34.84
C LYS A 44 0.74 -24.00 -35.47
N LEU A 45 0.53 -22.69 -35.34
CA LEU A 45 -0.59 -21.99 -35.97
C LEU A 45 -0.47 -22.03 -37.49
N ASN A 46 0.73 -21.77 -38.03
CA ASN A 46 1.01 -21.85 -39.47
C ASN A 46 0.76 -23.24 -40.05
N GLU A 47 1.04 -24.30 -39.31
CA GLU A 47 0.75 -25.68 -39.73
C GLU A 47 -0.75 -26.00 -39.66
N SER A 48 -1.47 -25.43 -38.68
CA SER A 48 -2.86 -25.80 -38.36
C SER A 48 -3.93 -24.93 -39.03
N LEU A 49 -3.57 -23.74 -39.51
CA LEU A 49 -4.47 -22.75 -40.09
C LEU A 49 -4.20 -22.53 -41.58
N PRO A 50 -5.21 -22.07 -42.36
CA PRO A 50 -5.01 -21.70 -43.75
C PRO A 50 -3.96 -20.59 -43.88
N GLU A 51 -3.19 -20.59 -44.98
CA GLU A 51 -2.11 -19.61 -45.22
C GLU A 51 -2.54 -18.14 -45.08
N SER A 52 -3.81 -17.84 -45.31
CA SER A 52 -4.37 -16.49 -45.26
C SER A 52 -4.80 -16.01 -43.86
N TRP A 53 -4.56 -16.78 -42.79
CA TRP A 53 -4.79 -16.31 -41.42
C TRP A 53 -3.93 -15.08 -41.07
N SER A 54 -4.22 -14.38 -39.97
CA SER A 54 -3.60 -13.07 -39.67
C SER A 54 -2.09 -13.08 -39.40
N HIS A 55 -1.46 -14.23 -39.16
CA HIS A 55 -0.03 -14.35 -38.77
C HIS A 55 0.36 -13.50 -37.56
N GLY A 56 -0.54 -13.33 -36.60
CA GLY A 56 -0.29 -12.58 -35.39
C GLY A 56 -1.39 -12.73 -34.34
N ASN A 57 -1.35 -11.88 -33.33
CA ASN A 57 -2.42 -11.71 -32.35
C ASN A 57 -3.11 -10.36 -32.65
N PRO A 58 -4.43 -10.29 -32.90
CA PRO A 58 -5.42 -11.38 -32.89
C PRO A 58 -5.18 -12.47 -33.94
N VAL A 59 -5.45 -13.72 -33.56
CA VAL A 59 -5.44 -14.89 -34.44
C VAL A 59 -6.78 -14.94 -35.19
N ASP A 60 -6.81 -14.40 -36.41
CA ASP A 60 -7.98 -14.44 -37.29
C ASP A 60 -8.01 -15.79 -38.04
N VAL A 61 -8.91 -16.68 -37.61
CA VAL A 61 -9.12 -18.01 -38.20
C VAL A 61 -10.01 -17.99 -39.45
N LEU A 62 -10.37 -16.79 -39.95
CA LEU A 62 -11.15 -16.52 -41.15
C LEU A 62 -12.65 -16.82 -41.02
N GLY A 63 -13.46 -16.16 -41.85
CA GLY A 63 -14.92 -16.22 -41.78
C GLY A 63 -15.55 -17.58 -42.09
N ASP A 64 -14.84 -18.46 -42.81
CA ASP A 64 -15.27 -19.83 -43.12
C ASP A 64 -14.91 -20.84 -42.02
N ALA A 65 -14.36 -20.38 -40.88
CA ALA A 65 -13.93 -21.24 -39.78
C ALA A 65 -15.08 -22.10 -39.21
N ASN A 66 -14.84 -23.40 -39.18
CA ASN A 66 -15.67 -24.36 -38.44
C ASN A 66 -15.22 -24.46 -36.97
N SER A 67 -15.99 -25.20 -36.16
CA SER A 67 -15.71 -25.37 -34.73
C SER A 67 -14.35 -26.01 -34.45
N LYS A 68 -13.89 -26.95 -35.30
CA LYS A 68 -12.57 -27.60 -35.16
C LYS A 68 -11.41 -26.62 -35.36
N ARG A 69 -11.55 -25.66 -36.27
CA ARG A 69 -10.54 -24.61 -36.50
C ARG A 69 -10.43 -23.70 -35.27
N PHE A 70 -11.57 -23.31 -34.70
CA PHE A 70 -11.62 -22.56 -33.44
C PHE A 70 -11.00 -23.34 -32.28
N GLU A 71 -11.34 -24.62 -32.12
CA GLU A 71 -10.78 -25.51 -31.10
C GLU A 71 -9.26 -25.56 -31.20
N LYS A 72 -8.73 -25.85 -32.41
CA LYS A 72 -7.30 -26.01 -32.64
C LYS A 72 -6.53 -24.72 -32.38
N ALA A 73 -7.01 -23.59 -32.92
CA ALA A 73 -6.37 -22.28 -32.70
C ALA A 73 -6.36 -21.90 -31.21
N THR A 74 -7.52 -22.02 -30.54
CA THR A 74 -7.64 -21.67 -29.12
C THR A 74 -6.75 -22.57 -28.26
N GLN A 75 -6.70 -23.87 -28.55
CA GLN A 75 -5.82 -24.81 -27.85
C GLN A 75 -4.34 -24.41 -27.98
N ILE A 76 -3.88 -24.06 -29.19
CA ILE A 76 -2.49 -23.65 -29.42
C ILE A 76 -2.16 -22.36 -28.66
N VAL A 77 -3.04 -21.35 -28.73
CA VAL A 77 -2.84 -20.07 -28.04
C VAL A 77 -2.83 -20.25 -26.51
N LEU A 78 -3.70 -21.11 -25.96
CA LEU A 78 -3.72 -21.41 -24.52
C LEU A 78 -2.42 -22.04 -24.02
N GLN A 79 -1.71 -22.80 -24.86
CA GLN A 79 -0.45 -23.45 -24.48
C GLN A 79 0.74 -22.48 -24.44
N ASP A 80 0.63 -21.28 -25.02
CA ASP A 80 1.73 -20.31 -25.06
C ASP A 80 1.99 -19.68 -23.68
N THR A 81 3.22 -19.75 -23.17
CA THR A 81 3.59 -19.17 -21.87
C THR A 81 3.51 -17.64 -21.81
N ASN A 82 3.41 -16.97 -22.97
CA ASN A 82 3.22 -15.53 -23.09
C ASN A 82 1.76 -15.10 -23.03
N VAL A 83 0.82 -16.03 -22.91
CA VAL A 83 -0.63 -15.77 -22.86
C VAL A 83 -1.16 -16.09 -21.45
N ASP A 84 -1.81 -15.12 -20.82
CA ASP A 84 -2.40 -15.27 -19.47
C ASP A 84 -3.91 -15.58 -19.51
N ALA A 85 -4.59 -15.20 -20.59
CA ALA A 85 -5.99 -15.48 -20.87
C ALA A 85 -6.26 -15.52 -22.37
N VAL A 86 -7.36 -16.14 -22.79
CA VAL A 86 -7.81 -16.11 -24.19
C VAL A 86 -9.22 -15.53 -24.33
N LEU A 87 -9.39 -14.57 -25.23
CA LEU A 87 -10.70 -14.08 -25.67
C LEU A 87 -11.05 -14.73 -27.01
N VAL A 88 -12.14 -15.49 -27.04
CA VAL A 88 -12.71 -16.06 -28.27
C VAL A 88 -13.83 -15.18 -28.78
N ILE A 89 -13.65 -14.61 -29.96
CA ILE A 89 -14.65 -13.77 -30.63
C ILE A 89 -15.25 -14.56 -31.78
N LEU A 90 -16.57 -14.62 -31.83
CA LEU A 90 -17.27 -15.30 -32.91
C LEU A 90 -18.37 -14.40 -33.46
N THR A 91 -18.40 -14.25 -34.78
CA THR A 91 -19.45 -13.55 -35.52
C THR A 91 -20.24 -14.53 -36.38
N PRO A 92 -21.52 -14.24 -36.71
CA PRO A 92 -22.31 -15.09 -37.58
C PRO A 92 -21.79 -14.97 -39.00
N GLN A 93 -21.32 -16.08 -39.57
CA GLN A 93 -20.97 -16.21 -40.99
C GLN A 93 -21.71 -17.42 -41.57
N ALA A 94 -21.75 -17.53 -42.90
CA ALA A 94 -22.50 -18.58 -43.59
C ALA A 94 -22.12 -20.02 -43.16
N MET A 95 -20.86 -20.25 -42.80
CA MET A 95 -20.31 -21.57 -42.45
C MET A 95 -20.13 -21.78 -40.94
N THR A 96 -20.41 -20.77 -40.11
CA THR A 96 -20.16 -20.82 -38.67
C THR A 96 -21.28 -21.54 -37.93
N ASN A 97 -20.94 -22.44 -37.03
CA ASN A 97 -21.88 -23.11 -36.13
C ASN A 97 -21.60 -22.70 -34.67
N PRO A 98 -22.30 -21.67 -34.14
CA PRO A 98 -22.07 -21.15 -32.81
C PRO A 98 -22.23 -22.21 -31.71
N THR A 99 -23.22 -23.10 -31.84
CA THR A 99 -23.51 -24.16 -30.88
C THR A 99 -22.38 -25.18 -30.83
N ALA A 100 -21.86 -25.60 -31.99
CA ALA A 100 -20.73 -26.53 -32.05
C ALA A 100 -19.43 -25.88 -31.53
N THR A 101 -19.18 -24.61 -31.88
CA THR A 101 -18.01 -23.88 -31.37
C THR A 101 -18.08 -23.68 -29.86
N ALA A 102 -19.25 -23.33 -29.33
CA ALA A 102 -19.46 -23.19 -27.89
C ALA A 102 -19.14 -24.47 -27.10
N LYS A 103 -19.51 -25.65 -27.64
CA LYS A 103 -19.18 -26.94 -27.02
C LYS A 103 -17.66 -27.13 -26.93
N VAL A 104 -16.95 -27.05 -28.05
CA VAL A 104 -15.49 -27.29 -28.05
C VAL A 104 -14.73 -26.27 -27.20
N ILE A 105 -15.11 -25.00 -27.22
CA ILE A 105 -14.49 -23.97 -26.37
C ILE A 105 -14.80 -24.21 -24.88
N GLY A 106 -16.02 -24.61 -24.56
CA GLY A 106 -16.38 -24.99 -23.19
C GLY A 106 -15.61 -26.21 -22.67
N ASP A 107 -15.35 -27.21 -23.52
CA ASP A 107 -14.52 -28.38 -23.15
C ASP A 107 -13.05 -27.99 -22.92
N LEU A 108 -12.48 -27.13 -23.78
CA LEU A 108 -11.15 -26.57 -23.57
C LEU A 108 -11.07 -25.78 -22.26
N ALA A 109 -12.10 -25.00 -21.94
CA ALA A 109 -12.14 -24.22 -20.72
C ALA A 109 -12.09 -25.10 -19.46
N GLN A 110 -12.60 -26.33 -19.50
CA GLN A 110 -12.54 -27.26 -18.36
C GLN A 110 -11.10 -27.78 -18.12
N SER A 111 -10.36 -28.04 -19.20
CA SER A 111 -9.00 -28.61 -19.14
C SER A 111 -7.86 -27.57 -19.04
N SER A 112 -8.13 -26.29 -19.32
CA SER A 112 -7.14 -25.21 -19.25
C SER A 112 -6.87 -24.72 -17.82
N SER A 113 -5.65 -24.32 -17.46
CA SER A 113 -5.42 -23.54 -16.22
C SER A 113 -5.72 -22.05 -16.38
N LYS A 114 -5.72 -21.55 -17.63
CA LYS A 114 -5.94 -20.14 -17.98
C LYS A 114 -7.42 -19.86 -18.27
N PRO A 115 -7.93 -18.67 -17.91
CA PRO A 115 -9.31 -18.29 -18.23
C PRO A 115 -9.53 -18.13 -19.74
N ILE A 116 -10.71 -18.56 -20.18
CA ILE A 116 -11.25 -18.26 -21.51
C ILE A 116 -12.44 -17.33 -21.33
N LEU A 117 -12.49 -16.24 -22.08
CA LEU A 117 -13.65 -15.36 -22.19
C LEU A 117 -14.22 -15.48 -23.61
N ALA A 118 -15.51 -15.25 -23.77
CA ALA A 118 -16.16 -15.34 -25.08
C ALA A 118 -16.96 -14.08 -25.41
N ALA A 119 -16.83 -13.60 -26.65
CA ALA A 119 -17.69 -12.57 -27.23
C ALA A 119 -18.33 -13.12 -28.51
N PHE A 120 -19.50 -13.75 -28.38
CA PHE A 120 -20.25 -14.26 -29.53
C PHE A 120 -21.26 -13.19 -29.97
N LEU A 121 -20.89 -12.44 -31.00
CA LEU A 121 -21.67 -11.35 -31.58
C LEU A 121 -22.74 -11.93 -32.52
N GLY A 122 -23.97 -11.41 -32.51
CA GLY A 122 -25.05 -11.91 -33.39
C GLY A 122 -26.40 -12.13 -32.74
N GLY A 123 -26.56 -11.73 -31.47
CA GLY A 123 -27.87 -11.71 -30.80
C GLY A 123 -28.51 -13.10 -30.72
N ALA A 124 -29.71 -13.25 -31.30
CA ALA A 124 -30.50 -14.47 -31.22
C ALA A 124 -29.75 -15.71 -31.75
N ALA A 125 -28.96 -15.56 -32.82
CA ALA A 125 -28.20 -16.66 -33.44
C ALA A 125 -27.12 -17.23 -32.52
N MET A 126 -26.69 -16.47 -31.50
CA MET A 126 -25.63 -16.87 -30.56
C MET A 126 -26.18 -17.37 -29.23
N ARG A 127 -27.50 -17.30 -28.99
CA ARG A 127 -28.10 -17.54 -27.68
C ARG A 127 -27.84 -18.94 -27.14
N GLU A 128 -28.02 -19.96 -27.97
CA GLU A 128 -27.77 -21.35 -27.58
C GLU A 128 -26.30 -21.58 -27.23
N GLY A 129 -25.39 -21.11 -28.09
CA GLY A 129 -23.94 -21.20 -27.85
C GLY A 129 -23.53 -20.48 -26.55
N ASN A 130 -24.08 -19.29 -26.30
CA ASN A 130 -23.81 -18.56 -25.06
C ASN A 130 -24.31 -19.31 -23.81
N GLY A 131 -25.46 -19.98 -23.90
CA GLY A 131 -25.98 -20.84 -22.82
C GLY A 131 -25.04 -21.99 -22.50
N ILE A 132 -24.55 -22.70 -23.53
CA ILE A 132 -23.59 -23.80 -23.38
C ILE A 132 -22.28 -23.33 -22.73
N LEU A 133 -21.76 -22.18 -23.17
CA LEU A 133 -20.55 -21.59 -22.58
C LEU A 133 -20.77 -21.26 -21.11
N ALA A 134 -21.90 -20.66 -20.75
CA ALA A 134 -22.23 -20.31 -19.37
C ALA A 134 -22.36 -21.56 -18.47
N GLU A 135 -23.04 -22.61 -18.94
CA GLU A 135 -23.14 -23.90 -18.22
C GLU A 135 -21.76 -24.54 -17.96
N ARG A 136 -20.81 -24.29 -18.86
CA ARG A 136 -19.42 -24.76 -18.77
C ARG A 136 -18.49 -23.76 -18.08
N GLY A 137 -19.02 -22.71 -17.46
CA GLY A 137 -18.27 -21.73 -16.68
C GLY A 137 -17.40 -20.77 -17.52
N VAL A 138 -17.69 -20.61 -18.81
CA VAL A 138 -17.06 -19.60 -19.67
C VAL A 138 -17.92 -18.34 -19.69
N PRO A 139 -17.43 -17.19 -19.20
CA PRO A 139 -18.18 -15.95 -19.24
C PRO A 139 -18.35 -15.44 -20.69
N THR A 140 -19.58 -15.06 -21.03
CA THR A 140 -19.96 -14.59 -22.36
C THR A 140 -20.38 -13.12 -22.34
N TYR A 141 -19.94 -12.36 -23.33
CA TYR A 141 -20.15 -10.93 -23.45
C TYR A 141 -20.75 -10.57 -24.80
N ARG A 142 -21.52 -9.46 -24.84
CA ARG A 142 -22.22 -9.04 -26.07
C ARG A 142 -21.31 -8.32 -27.05
N THR A 143 -20.24 -7.71 -26.57
CA THR A 143 -19.28 -6.97 -27.38
C THR A 143 -17.85 -7.28 -26.93
N PRO A 144 -16.83 -7.12 -27.80
CA PRO A 144 -15.45 -7.30 -27.42
C PRO A 144 -15.03 -6.38 -26.26
N GLU A 145 -15.46 -5.12 -26.24
CA GLU A 145 -15.11 -4.14 -25.21
C GLU A 145 -15.63 -4.54 -23.82
N GLN A 146 -16.82 -5.16 -23.75
CA GLN A 146 -17.32 -5.72 -22.49
C GLN A 146 -16.45 -6.87 -22.00
N ALA A 147 -15.99 -7.74 -22.90
CA ALA A 147 -15.10 -8.83 -22.56
C ALA A 147 -13.73 -8.31 -22.10
N ILE A 148 -13.19 -7.29 -22.76
CA ILE A 148 -11.95 -6.62 -22.35
C ILE A 148 -12.10 -5.98 -20.96
N ARG A 149 -13.19 -5.25 -20.71
CA ARG A 149 -13.44 -4.65 -19.38
C ARG A 149 -13.46 -5.71 -18.28
N ALA A 150 -14.11 -6.84 -18.53
CA ALA A 150 -14.15 -7.94 -17.59
C ALA A 150 -12.77 -8.60 -17.40
N PHE A 151 -12.01 -8.80 -18.48
CA PHE A 151 -10.63 -9.29 -18.41
C PHE A 151 -9.75 -8.35 -17.59
N MET A 152 -9.78 -7.05 -17.85
CA MET A 152 -9.01 -6.06 -17.10
C MET A 152 -9.44 -5.95 -15.63
N THR A 153 -10.71 -6.21 -15.33
CA THR A 153 -11.19 -6.33 -13.94
C THR A 153 -10.56 -7.55 -13.25
N LEU A 154 -10.46 -8.69 -13.95
CA LEU A 154 -9.79 -9.89 -13.42
C LEU A 154 -8.28 -9.66 -13.25
N VAL A 155 -7.63 -8.94 -14.16
CA VAL A 155 -6.22 -8.55 -14.04
C VAL A 155 -6.00 -7.64 -12.84
N ALA A 156 -6.86 -6.62 -12.65
CA ALA A 156 -6.79 -5.75 -11.48
C ALA A 156 -7.02 -6.54 -10.18
N TYR A 157 -7.98 -7.46 -10.18
CA TYR A 157 -8.22 -8.35 -9.05
C TYR A 157 -7.01 -9.25 -8.74
N ALA A 158 -6.39 -9.85 -9.76
CA ALA A 158 -5.17 -10.66 -9.61
C ALA A 158 -4.03 -9.86 -8.97
N ARG A 159 -3.77 -8.65 -9.50
CA ARG A 159 -2.75 -7.73 -8.97
C ARG A 159 -3.04 -7.30 -7.54
N ASN A 160 -4.32 -7.07 -7.20
CA ASN A 160 -4.72 -6.71 -5.85
C ASN A 160 -4.54 -7.87 -4.87
N LEU A 161 -4.80 -9.11 -5.31
CA LEU A 161 -4.51 -10.30 -4.51
C LEU A 161 -3.01 -10.48 -4.31
N GLU A 162 -2.20 -10.38 -5.36
CA GLU A 162 -0.73 -10.40 -5.24
C GLU A 162 -0.26 -9.32 -4.26
N THR A 163 -0.79 -8.10 -4.35
CA THR A 163 -0.46 -7.00 -3.44
C THR A 163 -0.90 -7.27 -2.00
N LEU A 164 -2.09 -7.84 -1.80
CA LEU A 164 -2.58 -8.19 -0.47
C LEU A 164 -1.69 -9.25 0.16
N TYR A 165 -1.23 -10.21 -0.64
CA TYR A 165 -0.42 -11.31 -0.17
C TYR A 165 1.03 -10.89 0.05
N GLU A 166 1.62 -10.07 -0.82
CA GLU A 166 3.04 -9.68 -0.74
C GLU A 166 3.45 -9.17 0.65
N THR A 167 4.43 -9.86 1.23
CA THR A 167 5.06 -9.47 2.50
C THR A 167 5.81 -8.16 2.29
N PRO A 168 5.47 -7.06 3.00
CA PRO A 168 6.23 -5.83 2.87
C PRO A 168 7.68 -6.06 3.32
N LYS A 169 8.61 -5.27 2.78
CA LYS A 169 9.97 -5.25 3.31
C LYS A 169 9.98 -4.50 4.64
N ASP A 170 10.73 -5.01 5.61
CA ASP A 170 11.01 -4.29 6.86
C ASP A 170 11.93 -3.11 6.54
N ILE A 171 11.35 -1.91 6.47
CA ILE A 171 12.10 -0.65 6.47
C ILE A 171 12.14 -0.17 7.92
N PRO A 172 13.30 -0.23 8.60
CA PRO A 172 13.41 0.16 9.99
C PRO A 172 13.26 1.68 10.12
N VAL A 173 12.04 2.14 10.37
CA VAL A 173 11.78 3.53 10.75
C VAL A 173 11.94 3.64 12.26
N HIS A 174 13.19 3.77 12.70
CA HIS A 174 13.47 4.13 14.09
C HIS A 174 13.36 5.64 14.26
N PHE A 175 12.52 6.07 15.20
CA PHE A 175 12.46 7.45 15.65
C PHE A 175 13.48 7.64 16.77
N LYS A 176 14.29 8.70 16.68
CA LYS A 176 15.33 9.01 17.69
C LYS A 176 14.73 9.50 19.01
N ILE A 177 13.53 10.10 18.94
CA ILE A 177 12.84 10.73 20.06
C ILE A 177 11.48 10.07 20.25
N ASP A 178 11.07 9.98 21.51
CA ASP A 178 9.74 9.59 21.95
C ASP A 178 8.68 10.56 21.38
N ARG A 179 7.74 10.03 20.59
CA ARG A 179 6.76 10.82 19.84
C ARG A 179 5.80 11.60 20.75
N GLU A 180 5.53 11.12 21.97
CA GLU A 180 4.75 11.88 22.96
C GLU A 180 5.47 13.13 23.43
N LYS A 181 6.78 12.99 23.71
CA LYS A 181 7.60 14.13 24.14
C LYS A 181 7.76 15.14 23.01
N LEU A 182 7.88 14.65 21.78
CA LEU A 182 7.93 15.50 20.61
C LEU A 182 6.63 16.29 20.42
N ARG A 183 5.48 15.62 20.56
CA ARG A 183 4.17 16.28 20.48
C ARG A 183 4.01 17.37 21.55
N ALA A 184 4.44 17.09 22.78
CA ALA A 184 4.41 18.08 23.87
C ALA A 184 5.26 19.33 23.57
N LEU A 185 6.37 19.18 22.84
CA LEU A 185 7.25 20.29 22.44
C LEU A 185 6.55 21.26 21.46
N TYR A 186 5.80 20.73 20.49
CA TYR A 186 5.15 21.52 19.45
C TYR A 186 3.70 21.93 19.77
N LEU A 187 3.16 21.50 20.91
CA LEU A 187 1.76 21.72 21.27
C LEU A 187 1.36 23.20 21.26
N THR A 188 2.26 24.10 21.68
CA THR A 188 1.98 25.55 21.69
C THR A 188 1.84 26.11 20.28
N ASP A 189 2.70 25.68 19.34
CA ASP A 189 2.64 26.10 17.94
C ASP A 189 1.37 25.55 17.25
N LEU A 190 1.05 24.28 17.52
CA LEU A 190 -0.11 23.57 16.96
C LEU A 190 -1.46 24.09 17.48
N LEU A 191 -1.47 24.74 18.65
CA LEU A 191 -2.67 25.34 19.22
C LEU A 191 -2.74 26.86 19.00
N SER A 192 -1.79 27.44 18.27
CA SER A 192 -1.74 28.87 18.00
C SER A 192 -2.97 29.36 17.19
N ASP A 193 -3.28 30.66 17.31
CA ASP A 193 -4.37 31.28 16.55
C ASP A 193 -4.01 31.52 15.08
N ASN A 194 -2.74 31.39 14.72
CA ASN A 194 -2.30 31.49 13.33
C ASN A 194 -2.49 30.13 12.65
N PRO A 195 -3.35 30.03 11.62
CA PRO A 195 -3.62 28.75 10.97
C PRO A 195 -2.43 28.22 10.15
N ILE A 196 -1.34 28.98 9.99
CA ILE A 196 -0.19 28.59 9.17
C ILE A 196 1.08 28.66 10.01
N LEU A 197 1.80 27.54 10.12
CA LEU A 197 3.10 27.49 10.78
C LEU A 197 4.19 28.15 9.93
N SER A 198 5.23 28.69 10.59
CA SER A 198 6.39 29.25 9.89
C SER A 198 7.18 28.18 9.12
N GLU A 199 7.96 28.58 8.11
CA GLU A 199 8.83 27.64 7.36
C GLU A 199 9.83 26.95 8.30
N ASP A 200 10.34 27.67 9.31
CA ASP A 200 11.29 27.13 10.30
C ASP A 200 10.66 26.04 11.17
N VAL A 201 9.49 26.32 11.77
CA VAL A 201 8.76 25.34 12.60
C VAL A 201 8.32 24.14 11.76
N SER A 202 7.81 24.39 10.53
CA SER A 202 7.37 23.32 9.63
C SER A 202 8.51 22.36 9.28
N LYS A 203 9.69 22.90 8.96
CA LYS A 203 10.88 22.10 8.64
C LYS A 203 11.49 21.43 9.86
N ALA A 204 11.52 22.11 11.00
CA ALA A 204 11.99 21.52 12.25
C ALA A 204 11.17 20.27 12.60
N LEU A 205 9.83 20.34 12.51
CA LEU A 205 8.97 19.20 12.75
C LEU A 205 9.24 18.02 11.79
N LEU A 206 9.45 18.29 10.50
CA LEU A 206 9.82 17.27 9.51
C LEU A 206 11.15 16.57 9.87
N GLU A 207 12.15 17.33 10.30
CA GLU A 207 13.46 16.78 10.68
C GLU A 207 13.40 15.90 11.93
N GLU A 208 12.55 16.23 12.89
CA GLU A 208 12.34 15.41 14.09
C GLU A 208 11.72 14.04 13.74
N TYR A 209 10.91 13.98 12.67
CA TYR A 209 10.44 12.72 12.09
C TYR A 209 11.46 12.03 11.19
N GLY A 210 12.63 12.64 10.97
CA GLY A 210 13.72 12.11 10.15
C GLY A 210 13.60 12.41 8.66
N ILE A 211 12.77 13.36 8.26
CA ILE A 211 12.68 13.84 6.87
C ILE A 211 13.69 14.98 6.72
N ALA A 212 14.70 14.80 5.86
CA ALA A 212 15.75 15.79 5.70
C ALA A 212 15.20 17.09 5.07
N THR A 213 15.64 18.25 5.57
CA THR A 213 15.22 19.56 5.05
C THR A 213 16.41 20.50 4.85
N THR A 214 16.20 21.60 4.13
CA THR A 214 17.13 22.74 4.15
C THR A 214 16.76 23.70 5.28
N ARG A 215 17.51 23.69 6.39
CA ARG A 215 17.25 24.58 7.53
C ARG A 215 17.37 26.06 7.13
N PRO A 216 16.29 26.85 7.27
CA PRO A 216 16.34 28.29 7.05
C PRO A 216 17.08 28.98 8.19
N GLN A 217 17.95 29.94 7.86
CA GLN A 217 18.51 30.87 8.83
C GLN A 217 18.01 32.29 8.54
N SER A 218 17.33 32.90 9.50
CA SER A 218 16.76 34.24 9.34
C SER A 218 17.83 35.32 9.28
N ALA A 219 17.62 36.30 8.40
CA ALA A 219 18.43 37.50 8.29
C ALA A 219 17.52 38.72 8.09
N TYR A 220 17.70 39.73 8.92
CA TYR A 220 16.88 40.95 8.97
C TYR A 220 17.52 42.12 8.20
N SER A 221 18.77 41.95 7.76
CA SER A 221 19.49 42.92 6.93
C SER A 221 20.34 42.22 5.86
N ALA A 222 20.75 42.97 4.83
CA ALA A 222 21.65 42.47 3.79
C ALA A 222 23.02 42.04 4.36
N ASP A 223 23.52 42.74 5.39
CA ASP A 223 24.77 42.37 6.07
C ASP A 223 24.66 41.05 6.82
N GLU A 224 23.55 40.85 7.55
CA GLU A 224 23.27 39.59 8.22
C GLU A 224 23.13 38.44 7.21
N ALA A 225 22.43 38.66 6.09
CA ALA A 225 22.24 37.66 5.06
C ALA A 225 23.59 37.19 4.47
N VAL A 226 24.54 38.12 4.27
CA VAL A 226 25.90 37.79 3.83
C VAL A 226 26.67 37.02 4.91
N ALA A 227 26.58 37.42 6.18
CA ALA A 227 27.26 36.72 7.26
C ALA A 227 26.78 35.27 7.38
N VAL A 228 25.46 35.06 7.30
CA VAL A 228 24.84 33.73 7.29
C VAL A 228 25.23 32.94 6.03
N ALA A 229 25.21 33.55 4.85
CA ALA A 229 25.60 32.89 3.61
C ALA A 229 27.05 32.38 3.64
N ARG A 230 27.97 33.16 4.21
CA ARG A 230 29.38 32.76 4.41
C ARG A 230 29.52 31.59 5.38
N GLN A 231 28.67 31.52 6.41
CA GLN A 231 28.66 30.41 7.36
C GLN A 231 28.13 29.12 6.71
N ILE A 232 27.07 29.21 5.91
CA ILE A 232 26.48 28.07 5.19
C ILE A 232 27.41 27.57 4.08
N GLY A 233 28.06 28.50 3.38
CA GLY A 233 28.85 28.23 2.17
C GLY A 233 28.02 28.37 0.90
N TYR A 234 28.66 28.89 -0.15
CA TYR A 234 28.03 29.14 -1.45
C TYR A 234 27.96 27.88 -2.34
N PRO A 235 26.97 27.77 -3.26
CA PRO A 235 25.88 28.72 -3.48
C PRO A 235 24.75 28.63 -2.45
N VAL A 236 24.07 29.75 -2.20
CA VAL A 236 22.92 29.85 -1.29
C VAL A 236 21.64 30.31 -2.01
N VAL A 237 20.53 30.18 -1.30
CA VAL A 237 19.19 30.64 -1.68
C VAL A 237 18.73 31.68 -0.66
N LEU A 238 18.11 32.75 -1.14
CA LEU A 238 17.32 33.67 -0.30
C LEU A 238 15.82 33.48 -0.57
N LYS A 239 15.03 33.38 0.50
CA LYS A 239 13.56 33.40 0.43
C LYS A 239 13.00 34.49 1.34
N ILE A 240 11.92 35.16 0.94
CA ILE A 240 11.28 36.19 1.77
C ILE A 240 10.77 35.60 3.08
N LEU A 241 11.02 36.29 4.20
CA LEU A 241 10.50 35.96 5.53
C LEU A 241 9.37 36.93 5.89
N SER A 242 8.14 36.44 5.83
CA SER A 242 6.93 37.22 6.12
C SER A 242 5.79 36.28 6.52
N PRO A 243 5.06 36.53 7.62
CA PRO A 243 3.87 35.75 7.98
C PRO A 243 2.70 35.97 7.00
N ASP A 244 2.67 37.10 6.28
CA ASP A 244 1.56 37.49 5.41
C ASP A 244 1.75 37.10 3.93
N ILE A 245 2.92 36.52 3.59
CA ILE A 245 3.31 36.12 2.24
C ILE A 245 3.60 34.61 2.23
N THR A 246 2.59 33.83 1.86
CA THR A 246 2.68 32.37 1.72
C THR A 246 3.32 31.94 0.40
N HIS A 247 2.87 32.50 -0.73
CA HIS A 247 3.41 32.23 -2.06
C HIS A 247 4.58 33.15 -2.39
N LYS A 248 5.79 32.75 -1.97
CA LYS A 248 7.03 33.53 -2.07
C LYS A 248 7.38 33.92 -3.51
N THR A 249 7.14 33.02 -4.47
CA THR A 249 7.44 33.25 -5.89
C THR A 249 6.61 34.38 -6.50
N ASP A 250 5.33 34.53 -6.10
CA ASP A 250 4.41 35.52 -6.67
C ASP A 250 4.88 36.96 -6.41
N VAL A 251 5.54 37.17 -5.27
CA VAL A 251 6.14 38.46 -4.92
C VAL A 251 7.57 38.62 -5.45
N GLY A 252 8.10 37.63 -6.17
CA GLY A 252 9.52 37.59 -6.57
C GLY A 252 10.46 37.38 -5.39
N GLY A 253 9.94 36.80 -4.30
CA GLY A 253 10.57 36.65 -3.00
C GLY A 253 11.52 35.45 -2.90
N VAL A 254 11.98 34.89 -4.02
CA VAL A 254 12.97 33.82 -4.06
C VAL A 254 14.12 34.24 -4.97
N ALA A 255 15.36 33.98 -4.53
CA ALA A 255 16.57 34.13 -5.33
C ALA A 255 17.43 32.87 -5.16
N LEU A 256 17.72 32.21 -6.27
CA LEU A 256 18.46 30.93 -6.31
C LEU A 256 19.88 31.16 -6.84
N ASN A 257 20.77 30.18 -6.61
CA ASN A 257 22.15 30.15 -7.13
C ASN A 257 22.95 31.44 -6.84
N LEU A 258 22.91 31.91 -5.60
CA LEU A 258 23.70 33.07 -5.20
C LEU A 258 25.11 32.59 -4.85
N GLU A 259 26.10 33.00 -5.62
CA GLU A 259 27.46 32.43 -5.57
C GLU A 259 28.45 33.28 -4.75
N ASP A 260 28.09 34.51 -4.42
CA ASP A 260 28.95 35.44 -3.70
C ASP A 260 28.16 36.49 -2.89
N ASP A 261 28.91 37.26 -2.09
CA ASP A 261 28.35 38.29 -1.20
C ASP A 261 27.63 39.41 -1.97
N ILE A 262 28.06 39.72 -3.20
CA ILE A 262 27.48 40.80 -4.01
C ILE A 262 26.08 40.37 -4.47
N MET A 263 25.96 39.14 -4.96
CA MET A 263 24.68 38.55 -5.38
C MET A 263 23.70 38.46 -4.20
N VAL A 264 24.17 38.10 -3.00
CA VAL A 264 23.33 38.03 -1.79
C VAL A 264 22.78 39.41 -1.42
N ARG A 265 23.61 40.45 -1.37
CA ARG A 265 23.16 41.82 -1.04
C ARG A 265 22.15 42.35 -2.03
N ALA A 266 22.46 42.26 -3.32
CA ALA A 266 21.58 42.72 -4.38
C ALA A 266 20.23 41.96 -4.37
N SER A 267 20.27 40.66 -4.11
CA SER A 267 19.06 39.83 -4.03
C SER A 267 18.22 40.14 -2.80
N PHE A 268 18.82 40.39 -1.64
CA PHE A 268 18.11 40.82 -0.42
C PHE A 268 17.30 42.09 -0.69
N GLU A 269 17.95 43.13 -1.20
CA GLU A 269 17.30 44.42 -1.48
C GLU A 269 16.17 44.27 -2.51
N ARG A 270 16.42 43.52 -3.59
CA ARG A 270 15.43 43.23 -4.62
C ARG A 270 14.21 42.50 -4.06
N ILE A 271 14.41 41.47 -3.25
CA ILE A 271 13.33 40.66 -2.66
C ILE A 271 12.47 41.53 -1.74
N VAL A 272 13.08 42.26 -0.81
CA VAL A 272 12.35 43.07 0.18
C VAL A 272 11.59 44.22 -0.52
N ALA A 273 12.23 44.90 -1.48
CA ALA A 273 11.57 45.96 -2.24
C ALA A 273 10.40 45.42 -3.10
N GLY A 274 10.60 44.28 -3.77
CA GLY A 274 9.56 43.63 -4.57
C GLY A 274 8.36 43.19 -3.74
N ALA A 275 8.60 42.61 -2.56
CA ALA A 275 7.56 42.22 -1.62
C ALA A 275 6.77 43.43 -1.11
N ARG A 276 7.44 44.51 -0.68
CA ARG A 276 6.78 45.76 -0.24
C ARG A 276 5.96 46.41 -1.35
N SER A 277 6.44 46.36 -2.59
CA SER A 277 5.73 46.94 -3.73
C SER A 277 4.46 46.16 -4.09
N LYS A 278 4.50 44.83 -4.04
CA LYS A 278 3.37 43.97 -4.44
C LYS A 278 2.37 43.72 -3.31
N ARG A 279 2.83 43.77 -2.05
CA ARG A 279 2.02 43.55 -0.84
C ARG A 279 2.39 44.62 0.21
N PRO A 280 1.90 45.86 0.07
CA PRO A 280 2.27 46.97 0.95
C PRO A 280 1.79 46.78 2.40
N ASP A 281 0.68 46.05 2.59
CA ASP A 281 0.10 45.78 3.90
C ASP A 281 0.73 44.57 4.61
N ALA A 282 1.63 43.83 3.93
CA ALA A 282 2.28 42.66 4.51
C ALA A 282 3.42 43.06 5.45
N LYS A 283 3.46 42.45 6.63
CA LYS A 283 4.60 42.50 7.53
C LYS A 283 5.76 41.73 6.91
N ILE A 284 6.86 42.42 6.63
CA ILE A 284 8.08 41.84 6.05
C ILE A 284 9.18 41.92 7.10
N ASP A 285 9.58 40.76 7.63
CA ASP A 285 10.59 40.66 8.67
C ASP A 285 12.01 40.62 8.07
N GLY A 286 12.19 39.98 6.90
CA GLY A 286 13.49 39.91 6.23
C GLY A 286 13.56 38.81 5.17
N VAL A 287 14.62 38.02 5.19
CA VAL A 287 14.78 36.82 4.36
C VAL A 287 15.27 35.63 5.19
N THR A 288 15.06 34.42 4.69
CA THR A 288 15.79 33.23 5.12
C THR A 288 16.89 32.90 4.13
N VAL A 289 18.06 32.51 4.65
CA VAL A 289 19.20 32.03 3.88
C VAL A 289 19.30 30.52 4.03
N GLN A 290 19.46 29.80 2.92
CA GLN A 290 19.48 28.34 2.87
C GLN A 290 20.57 27.84 1.91
N PRO A 291 21.13 26.64 2.10
CA PRO A 291 22.03 26.04 1.12
C PRO A 291 21.30 25.76 -0.20
N MET A 292 21.96 25.99 -1.34
CA MET A 292 21.42 25.61 -2.64
C MET A 292 21.69 24.12 -2.92
N VAL A 293 20.64 23.30 -2.92
CA VAL A 293 20.74 21.87 -3.25
C VAL A 293 20.75 21.71 -4.78
N ARG A 294 21.76 21.04 -5.33
CA ARG A 294 21.89 20.83 -6.77
C ARG A 294 20.93 19.73 -7.25
N ALA A 295 20.06 20.08 -8.19
CA ALA A 295 19.08 19.16 -8.78
C ALA A 295 19.55 18.46 -10.07
N ALA A 296 20.84 18.54 -10.43
CA ALA A 296 21.34 18.12 -11.75
C ALA A 296 20.97 16.67 -12.13
N ASP A 297 20.84 15.79 -11.13
CA ASP A 297 20.39 14.40 -11.28
C ASP A 297 19.18 14.08 -10.38
N GLY A 298 18.48 15.10 -9.90
CA GLY A 298 17.33 14.95 -9.01
C GLY A 298 16.00 14.99 -9.74
N VAL A 299 14.98 14.40 -9.13
CA VAL A 299 13.58 14.50 -9.53
C VAL A 299 12.82 15.24 -8.44
N GLU A 300 12.09 16.28 -8.81
CA GLU A 300 11.19 17.00 -7.90
C GLU A 300 9.85 16.27 -7.82
N LEU A 301 9.40 16.00 -6.60
CA LEU A 301 8.09 15.45 -6.28
C LEU A 301 7.34 16.41 -5.36
N ILE A 302 6.03 16.19 -5.26
CA ILE A 302 5.18 16.74 -4.21
C ILE A 302 4.84 15.60 -3.27
N LEU A 303 4.94 15.86 -1.97
CA LEU A 303 4.54 14.92 -0.93
C LEU A 303 3.76 15.67 0.13
N GLY A 304 2.55 15.23 0.46
CA GLY A 304 1.74 15.94 1.42
C GLY A 304 0.62 15.12 2.02
N ILE A 305 -0.04 15.70 3.01
CA ILE A 305 -1.23 15.17 3.65
C ILE A 305 -2.33 16.22 3.68
N LYS A 306 -3.57 15.77 3.72
CA LYS A 306 -4.75 16.62 3.82
C LYS A 306 -5.87 15.88 4.55
N GLN A 307 -6.59 16.60 5.41
CA GLN A 307 -7.82 16.10 6.00
C GLN A 307 -8.96 16.18 4.99
N ASP A 308 -9.50 15.01 4.62
CA ASP A 308 -10.70 14.85 3.84
C ASP A 308 -11.92 14.70 4.77
N PRO A 309 -13.06 15.35 4.47
CA PRO A 309 -14.25 15.29 5.33
C PRO A 309 -14.87 13.90 5.49
N VAL A 310 -14.61 12.98 4.55
CA VAL A 310 -15.18 11.62 4.54
C VAL A 310 -14.16 10.61 5.01
N PHE A 311 -12.94 10.70 4.51
CA PHE A 311 -11.91 9.67 4.72
C PHE A 311 -10.90 10.00 5.82
N GLY A 312 -11.02 11.17 6.47
CA GLY A 312 -10.02 11.63 7.42
C GLY A 312 -8.72 12.01 6.70
N THR A 313 -7.57 11.78 7.31
CA THR A 313 -6.27 12.15 6.75
C THR A 313 -5.93 11.28 5.54
N VAL A 314 -5.68 11.93 4.41
CA VAL A 314 -5.24 11.32 3.17
C VAL A 314 -3.85 11.83 2.83
N MET A 315 -3.00 10.94 2.33
CA MET A 315 -1.65 11.26 1.88
C MET A 315 -1.58 11.28 0.35
N MET A 316 -0.79 12.19 -0.21
CA MET A 316 -0.58 12.36 -1.64
C MET A 316 0.91 12.34 -1.96
N VAL A 317 1.28 11.63 -3.03
CA VAL A 317 2.56 11.79 -3.72
C VAL A 317 2.32 12.07 -5.19
N GLY A 318 3.14 12.91 -5.82
CA GLY A 318 3.00 13.21 -7.23
C GLY A 318 4.22 13.87 -7.84
N MET A 319 4.16 14.08 -9.15
CA MET A 319 5.16 14.86 -9.87
C MET A 319 5.21 16.30 -9.32
N GLY A 320 6.42 16.78 -9.05
CA GLY A 320 6.67 18.16 -8.63
C GLY A 320 7.16 19.07 -9.74
N GLY A 321 7.53 20.29 -9.34
CA GLY A 321 7.95 21.35 -10.24
C GLY A 321 6.80 22.08 -10.93
N ILE A 322 7.16 23.05 -11.78
CA ILE A 322 6.21 23.98 -12.42
C ILE A 322 5.14 23.32 -13.31
N SER A 323 5.35 22.07 -13.73
CA SER A 323 4.44 21.34 -14.61
C SER A 323 3.48 20.40 -13.86
N ALA A 324 3.56 20.32 -12.53
CA ALA A 324 2.76 19.42 -11.71
C ALA A 324 1.24 19.58 -11.95
N GLU A 325 0.75 20.82 -12.00
CA GLU A 325 -0.66 21.15 -12.23
C GLU A 325 -1.17 20.70 -13.63
N LEU A 326 -0.29 20.69 -14.62
CA LEU A 326 -0.62 20.35 -16.00
C LEU A 326 -0.81 18.85 -16.19
N PHE A 327 0.08 18.03 -15.62
CA PHE A 327 0.06 16.58 -15.82
C PHE A 327 -0.88 15.84 -14.88
N ARG A 328 -1.20 16.43 -13.72
CA ARG A 328 -2.06 15.83 -12.67
C ARG A 328 -1.63 14.40 -12.32
N ASP A 329 -0.32 14.16 -12.35
CA ASP A 329 0.28 12.86 -12.05
C ASP A 329 0.46 12.71 -10.54
N ARG A 330 -0.55 12.14 -9.90
CA ARG A 330 -0.62 11.99 -8.44
C ARG A 330 -1.24 10.66 -8.05
N SER A 331 -0.83 10.17 -6.89
CA SER A 331 -1.35 8.99 -6.23
C SER A 331 -1.75 9.32 -4.80
N LEU A 332 -2.86 8.72 -4.34
CA LEU A 332 -3.40 8.91 -3.00
C LEU A 332 -3.28 7.62 -2.20
N GLY A 333 -3.08 7.76 -0.90
CA GLY A 333 -3.03 6.65 0.06
C GLY A 333 -3.52 7.09 1.43
N PHE A 334 -3.78 6.10 2.29
CA PHE A 334 -4.16 6.36 3.69
C PHE A 334 -2.96 6.11 4.59
N PRO A 335 -2.60 7.07 5.46
CA PRO A 335 -1.62 6.82 6.51
C PRO A 335 -2.19 5.88 7.59
N PRO A 336 -1.33 5.12 8.28
CA PRO A 336 0.11 5.01 8.02
C PRO A 336 0.43 4.11 6.81
N LEU A 337 1.53 4.42 6.14
CA LEU A 337 2.04 3.64 5.01
C LEU A 337 3.08 2.62 5.48
N ASN A 338 3.08 1.43 4.86
CA ASN A 338 4.22 0.53 4.87
C ASN A 338 5.00 0.64 3.54
N GLU A 339 6.12 -0.08 3.42
CA GLU A 339 6.98 -0.07 2.23
C GLU A 339 6.20 -0.37 0.95
N ARG A 340 5.37 -1.41 0.97
CA ARG A 340 4.63 -1.88 -0.20
C ARG A 340 3.58 -0.88 -0.66
N LEU A 341 2.85 -0.28 0.27
CA LEU A 341 1.85 0.76 -0.02
C LEU A 341 2.50 2.01 -0.62
N ALA A 342 3.59 2.49 0.00
CA ALA A 342 4.33 3.65 -0.50
C ALA A 342 4.96 3.39 -1.88
N ARG A 343 5.59 2.23 -2.09
CA ARG A 343 6.14 1.83 -3.40
C ARG A 343 5.06 1.78 -4.47
N ARG A 344 3.88 1.21 -4.17
CA ARG A 344 2.77 1.14 -5.12
C ARG A 344 2.27 2.52 -5.52
N MET A 345 2.18 3.45 -4.57
CA MET A 345 1.83 4.84 -4.87
C MET A 345 2.81 5.44 -5.88
N LEU A 346 4.11 5.20 -5.72
CA LEU A 346 5.14 5.66 -6.65
C LEU A 346 5.08 4.96 -8.01
N GLU A 347 4.92 3.63 -8.04
CA GLU A 347 4.80 2.82 -9.26
C GLU A 347 3.59 3.22 -10.12
N SER A 348 2.55 3.74 -9.49
CA SER A 348 1.35 4.23 -10.18
C SER A 348 1.53 5.58 -10.88
N LEU A 349 2.62 6.31 -10.58
CA LEU A 349 2.91 7.60 -11.21
C LEU A 349 3.38 7.41 -12.65
N ARG A 350 2.95 8.30 -13.55
CA ARG A 350 3.46 8.36 -14.92
C ARG A 350 4.95 8.68 -14.96
N ILE A 351 5.47 9.41 -13.96
CA ILE A 351 6.90 9.69 -13.81
C ILE A 351 7.72 8.53 -13.23
N TRP A 352 7.13 7.39 -12.87
CA TRP A 352 7.86 6.23 -12.34
C TRP A 352 9.11 5.83 -13.18
N PRO A 353 9.08 5.85 -14.53
CA PRO A 353 10.27 5.58 -15.34
C PRO A 353 11.43 6.57 -15.10
N LEU A 354 11.14 7.83 -14.72
CA LEU A 354 12.17 8.82 -14.40
C LEU A 354 12.86 8.51 -13.07
N LEU A 355 12.14 7.93 -12.11
CA LEU A 355 12.70 7.51 -10.82
C LEU A 355 13.67 6.33 -10.96
N ASN A 356 13.46 5.48 -11.98
CA ASN A 356 14.30 4.31 -12.27
C ASN A 356 15.48 4.61 -13.22
N GLY A 357 15.69 5.87 -13.58
CA GLY A 357 16.74 6.31 -14.51
C GLY A 357 16.26 6.35 -15.96
N TYR A 358 16.57 7.45 -16.64
CA TYR A 358 16.13 7.70 -18.02
C TYR A 358 17.18 8.48 -18.81
N ARG A 359 17.45 8.07 -20.06
CA ARG A 359 18.38 8.73 -21.01
C ARG A 359 19.70 9.17 -20.38
N GLY A 360 20.41 8.24 -19.74
CA GLY A 360 21.73 8.49 -19.15
C GLY A 360 21.71 9.13 -17.76
N ARG A 361 20.53 9.49 -17.22
CA ARG A 361 20.40 9.85 -15.81
C ARG A 361 20.36 8.59 -14.94
N PRO A 362 21.08 8.56 -13.80
CA PRO A 362 20.99 7.46 -12.85
C PRO A 362 19.60 7.37 -12.21
N PRO A 363 19.21 6.19 -11.69
CA PRO A 363 18.03 6.08 -10.83
C PRO A 363 18.20 6.94 -9.56
N VAL A 364 17.08 7.45 -9.04
CA VAL A 364 17.07 8.14 -7.74
C VAL A 364 17.03 7.14 -6.60
N ASN A 365 17.27 7.59 -5.36
CA ASN A 365 17.16 6.75 -4.17
C ASN A 365 15.69 6.54 -3.78
N VAL A 366 15.03 5.58 -4.44
CA VAL A 366 13.62 5.23 -4.20
C VAL A 366 13.39 4.76 -2.77
N ASP A 367 14.34 4.05 -2.15
CA ASP A 367 14.17 3.55 -0.79
C ASP A 367 14.17 4.70 0.24
N LYS A 368 15.00 5.74 0.07
CA LYS A 368 14.93 6.97 0.90
C LYS A 368 13.63 7.76 0.67
N LEU A 369 13.10 7.76 -0.55
CA LEU A 369 11.81 8.38 -0.84
C LEU A 369 10.68 7.63 -0.10
N ILE A 370 10.67 6.29 -0.17
CA ILE A 370 9.71 5.46 0.57
C ILE A 370 9.85 5.69 2.08
N GLU A 371 11.08 5.74 2.60
CA GLU A 371 11.32 6.05 4.01
C GLU A 371 10.71 7.41 4.40
N SER A 372 10.91 8.44 3.58
CA SER A 372 10.32 9.77 3.81
C SER A 372 8.80 9.76 3.78
N MET A 373 8.20 8.96 2.88
CA MET A 373 6.76 8.75 2.83
C MET A 373 6.23 8.07 4.09
N ILE A 374 6.88 6.99 4.55
CA ILE A 374 6.48 6.30 5.78
C ILE A 374 6.60 7.25 6.98
N ARG A 375 7.71 7.98 7.11
CA ARG A 375 7.91 8.98 8.18
C ARG A 375 6.83 10.06 8.18
N LEU A 376 6.47 10.59 7.02
CA LEU A 376 5.38 11.56 6.91
C LEU A 376 4.04 10.96 7.31
N SER A 377 3.80 9.68 7.00
CA SER A 377 2.57 9.00 7.38
C SER A 377 2.43 8.82 8.90
N TYR A 378 3.52 8.61 9.62
CA TYR A 378 3.53 8.61 11.09
C TYR A 378 3.32 10.01 11.67
N LEU A 379 3.95 11.04 11.08
CA LEU A 379 3.68 12.44 11.45
C LEU A 379 2.18 12.75 11.29
N ALA A 380 1.59 12.35 10.16
CA ALA A 380 0.16 12.53 9.90
C ALA A 380 -0.72 11.86 10.97
N ALA A 381 -0.31 10.67 11.44
CA ALA A 381 -1.02 9.93 12.48
C ALA A 381 -0.95 10.62 13.85
N ASP A 382 0.19 11.24 14.18
CA ASP A 382 0.43 11.83 15.49
C ASP A 382 -0.14 13.25 15.67
N TYR A 383 -0.49 13.93 14.57
CA TYR A 383 -0.95 15.33 14.58
C TYR A 383 -2.31 15.51 13.88
N PRO A 384 -3.43 15.14 14.54
CA PRO A 384 -4.78 15.44 14.05
C PRO A 384 -5.08 16.95 13.93
N GLU A 385 -4.24 17.82 14.51
CA GLU A 385 -4.32 19.26 14.35
C GLU A 385 -3.93 19.74 12.96
N ILE A 386 -3.20 18.93 12.17
CA ILE A 386 -2.74 19.34 10.84
C ILE A 386 -3.86 19.07 9.83
N ALA A 387 -4.43 20.15 9.29
CA ALA A 387 -5.42 20.08 8.22
C ALA A 387 -4.76 19.82 6.86
N GLU A 388 -3.58 20.40 6.62
CA GLU A 388 -2.83 20.24 5.37
C GLU A 388 -1.33 20.36 5.66
N LEU A 389 -0.52 19.48 5.10
CA LEU A 389 0.94 19.63 5.05
C LEU A 389 1.39 19.34 3.63
N ASP A 390 2.13 20.28 3.03
CA ASP A 390 2.66 20.18 1.68
C ASP A 390 4.19 20.32 1.69
N ILE A 391 4.89 19.30 1.20
CA ILE A 391 6.31 19.32 0.88
C ILE A 391 6.44 19.49 -0.63
N ASN A 392 6.72 20.73 -1.02
CA ASN A 392 6.79 21.10 -2.43
C ASN A 392 7.85 22.19 -2.68
N PRO A 393 9.00 21.87 -3.31
CA PRO A 393 9.37 20.55 -3.82
C PRO A 393 10.04 19.64 -2.78
N LEU A 394 9.77 18.35 -2.88
CA LEU A 394 10.60 17.26 -2.34
C LEU A 394 11.60 16.83 -3.42
N LEU A 395 12.90 17.08 -3.22
CA LEU A 395 13.94 16.72 -4.18
C LEU A 395 14.53 15.35 -3.85
N VAL A 396 14.47 14.42 -4.81
CA VAL A 396 15.05 13.08 -4.68
C VAL A 396 16.19 12.92 -5.66
N THR A 397 17.38 12.63 -5.15
CA THR A 397 18.62 12.42 -5.91
C THR A 397 19.04 10.95 -5.80
N PRO A 398 20.09 10.51 -6.52
CA PRO A 398 20.62 9.15 -6.38
C PRO A 398 21.09 8.79 -4.96
N THR A 399 21.33 9.79 -4.09
CA THR A 399 21.85 9.58 -2.74
C THR A 399 20.94 10.10 -1.63
N ASP A 400 20.01 11.01 -1.93
CA ASP A 400 19.25 11.72 -0.91
C ASP A 400 17.80 12.04 -1.27
N CYS A 401 17.01 12.36 -0.25
CA CYS A 401 15.63 12.81 -0.35
C CYS A 401 15.43 13.98 0.60
N VAL A 402 15.24 15.20 0.07
CA VAL A 402 15.31 16.45 0.84
C VAL A 402 14.10 17.34 0.54
N ALA A 403 13.40 17.76 1.59
CA ALA A 403 12.34 18.75 1.54
C ALA A 403 12.94 20.17 1.39
N LEU A 404 12.76 20.78 0.22
CA LEU A 404 13.29 22.12 -0.07
C LEU A 404 12.34 23.23 0.42
N ASP A 405 11.06 22.94 0.47
CA ASP A 405 10.04 23.76 1.10
C ASP A 405 9.02 22.88 1.82
N ALA A 406 8.40 23.44 2.86
CA ALA A 406 7.38 22.78 3.63
C ALA A 406 6.39 23.81 4.15
N ARG A 407 5.10 23.49 4.07
CA ARG A 407 4.01 24.32 4.57
C ARG A 407 3.05 23.46 5.38
N ILE A 408 2.76 23.88 6.61
CA ILE A 408 1.77 23.25 7.47
C ILE A 408 0.64 24.23 7.74
N ILE A 409 -0.59 23.77 7.53
CA ILE A 409 -1.84 24.45 7.84
C ILE A 409 -2.54 23.67 8.94
N LEU A 410 -2.91 24.38 10.00
CA LEU A 410 -3.61 23.84 11.16
C LEU A 410 -5.13 23.83 10.91
N SER A 411 -5.80 22.87 11.50
CA SER A 411 -7.25 22.73 11.48
C SER A 411 -7.91 23.80 12.34
N GLU A 412 -8.98 24.41 11.82
CA GLU A 412 -9.85 25.29 12.61
C GLU A 412 -10.58 24.49 13.71
N ARG A 413 -10.84 23.20 13.46
CA ARG A 413 -11.48 22.30 14.41
C ARG A 413 -10.39 21.62 15.23
N LYS A 414 -10.14 22.15 16.42
CA LYS A 414 -9.26 21.51 17.40
C LYS A 414 -9.84 20.14 17.79
N PRO A 415 -9.02 19.09 17.89
CA PRO A 415 -9.48 17.78 18.35
C PRO A 415 -10.17 17.91 19.70
N ASP A 416 -11.29 17.20 19.86
CA ASP A 416 -11.94 17.10 21.16
C ASP A 416 -11.07 16.24 22.09
N GLU A 417 -10.92 16.62 23.36
CA GLU A 417 -10.17 15.83 24.35
C GLU A 417 -10.78 14.43 24.53
N SER A 418 -12.07 14.26 24.22
CA SER A 418 -12.74 12.95 24.24
C SER A 418 -12.67 12.17 22.93
N SER A 419 -12.05 12.70 21.87
CA SER A 419 -11.90 11.97 20.61
C SER A 419 -10.85 10.87 20.77
N GLU A 420 -11.14 9.68 20.24
CA GLU A 420 -10.14 8.63 20.12
C GLU A 420 -8.92 9.16 19.35
N ARG A 421 -7.72 8.79 19.81
CA ARG A 421 -6.42 9.33 19.38
C ARG A 421 -6.19 9.31 17.87
N TYR A 422 -6.76 8.33 17.17
CA TYR A 422 -6.59 8.12 15.74
C TYR A 422 -7.89 8.20 14.94
N ALA A 423 -8.95 8.81 15.50
CA ALA A 423 -10.26 8.92 14.84
C ALA A 423 -10.22 9.69 13.51
N HIS A 424 -9.17 10.46 13.26
CA HIS A 424 -8.93 11.15 11.99
C HIS A 424 -8.29 10.26 10.92
N LEU A 425 -8.00 8.99 11.19
CA LEU A 425 -7.38 8.06 10.25
C LEU A 425 -8.38 7.00 9.77
N ALA A 426 -8.23 6.59 8.51
CA ALA A 426 -8.96 5.44 7.97
C ALA A 426 -8.36 4.09 8.37
N LEU A 427 -7.08 4.07 8.79
CA LEU A 427 -6.34 2.89 9.20
C LEU A 427 -5.70 3.14 10.57
N HIS A 428 -5.87 2.19 11.49
CA HIS A 428 -5.25 2.29 12.80
C HIS A 428 -3.72 2.06 12.71
N PRO A 429 -2.88 2.94 13.27
CA PRO A 429 -1.44 2.72 13.29
C PRO A 429 -1.01 1.50 14.09
N TYR A 430 0.23 1.06 13.86
CA TYR A 430 0.84 0.01 14.67
C TYR A 430 0.87 0.45 16.15
N PRO A 431 0.22 -0.30 17.07
CA PRO A 431 0.05 0.14 18.45
C PRO A 431 1.31 -0.14 19.27
N GLU A 432 2.26 0.80 19.20
CA GLU A 432 3.54 0.75 19.92
C GLU A 432 3.38 0.67 21.44
N GLU A 433 2.27 1.19 21.97
CA GLU A 433 1.90 1.12 23.39
C GLU A 433 1.77 -0.31 23.92
N TYR A 434 1.54 -1.29 23.03
CA TYR A 434 1.46 -2.70 23.40
C TYR A 434 2.79 -3.45 23.28
N VAL A 435 3.90 -2.75 23.01
CA VAL A 435 5.24 -3.33 23.04
C VAL A 435 5.77 -3.38 24.47
N LYS A 436 6.10 -4.57 24.97
CA LYS A 436 6.49 -4.81 26.37
C LYS A 436 7.56 -5.88 26.47
N GLU A 437 8.67 -5.55 27.13
CA GLU A 437 9.68 -6.55 27.49
C GLU A 437 9.28 -7.30 28.77
N ILE A 438 9.40 -8.63 28.73
CA ILE A 438 9.07 -9.53 29.84
C ILE A 438 10.24 -10.49 30.05
N ARG A 439 10.48 -10.88 31.31
CA ARG A 439 11.47 -11.91 31.64
C ARG A 439 10.81 -13.25 31.87
N SER A 440 11.33 -14.29 31.24
CA SER A 440 10.95 -15.67 31.54
C SER A 440 11.41 -16.08 32.94
N LYS A 441 10.89 -17.19 33.47
CA LYS A 441 11.38 -17.78 34.72
C LYS A 441 12.87 -18.13 34.69
N GLU A 442 13.38 -18.45 33.51
CA GLU A 442 14.78 -18.82 33.28
C GLU A 442 15.67 -17.58 33.02
N GLY A 443 15.08 -16.38 33.05
CA GLY A 443 15.77 -15.10 32.89
C GLY A 443 15.95 -14.65 31.43
N GLU A 444 15.39 -15.38 30.46
CA GLU A 444 15.41 -14.99 29.04
C GLU A 444 14.49 -13.80 28.79
N THR A 445 14.96 -12.81 28.04
CA THR A 445 14.16 -11.63 27.64
C THR A 445 13.24 -12.01 26.50
N ILE A 446 11.94 -11.80 26.69
CA ILE A 446 10.88 -12.02 25.71
C ILE A 446 10.24 -10.67 25.40
N LEU A 447 10.17 -10.31 24.12
CA LEU A 447 9.48 -9.11 23.66
C LEU A 447 8.04 -9.48 23.30
N PHE A 448 7.07 -8.96 24.02
CA PHE A 448 5.68 -8.94 23.59
C PHE A 448 5.46 -7.73 22.70
N ARG A 449 4.88 -7.94 21.53
CA ARG A 449 4.53 -6.85 20.62
C ARG A 449 3.39 -7.27 19.69
N PRO A 450 2.61 -6.33 19.14
CA PRO A 450 1.69 -6.65 18.06
C PRO A 450 2.43 -7.27 16.86
N ILE A 451 1.76 -8.21 16.18
CA ILE A 451 2.23 -8.79 14.92
C ILE A 451 2.23 -7.72 13.84
N LYS A 452 3.19 -7.79 12.93
CA LYS A 452 3.27 -6.93 11.75
C LYS A 452 3.08 -7.75 10.47
N PRO A 453 2.64 -7.13 9.37
CA PRO A 453 2.62 -7.79 8.06
C PRO A 453 3.95 -8.47 7.69
N GLU A 454 5.08 -7.87 8.06
CA GLU A 454 6.43 -8.35 7.74
C GLU A 454 6.85 -9.60 8.54
N ASP A 455 6.08 -9.97 9.57
CA ASP A 455 6.36 -11.15 10.41
C ASP A 455 5.97 -12.47 9.75
N GLU A 456 5.42 -12.45 8.54
CA GLU A 456 4.98 -13.65 7.83
C GLU A 456 6.03 -14.79 7.81
N PRO A 457 7.32 -14.54 7.52
CA PRO A 457 8.33 -15.60 7.56
C PRO A 457 8.54 -16.15 8.98
N LEU A 458 8.48 -15.28 10.00
CA LEU A 458 8.62 -15.67 11.40
C LEU A 458 7.40 -16.46 11.89
N TRP A 459 6.21 -16.13 11.39
CA TRP A 459 4.96 -16.84 11.64
C TRP A 459 5.00 -18.26 11.07
N ILE A 460 5.41 -18.41 9.81
CA ILE A 460 5.58 -19.72 9.16
C ILE A 460 6.62 -20.55 9.91
N ASP A 461 7.76 -19.96 10.25
CA ASP A 461 8.81 -20.61 11.05
C ASP A 461 8.29 -21.05 12.44
N MET A 462 7.51 -20.23 13.13
CA MET A 462 6.86 -20.60 14.40
C MET A 462 5.94 -21.81 14.25
N LEU A 463 5.08 -21.83 13.24
CA LEU A 463 4.17 -22.95 12.98
C LEU A 463 4.93 -24.23 12.62
N SER A 464 6.07 -24.12 11.93
CA SER A 464 6.93 -25.27 11.61
C SER A 464 7.52 -25.96 12.84
N ARG A 465 7.65 -25.23 13.95
CA ARG A 465 8.12 -25.74 15.25
C ARG A 465 7.00 -26.29 16.13
N CYS A 466 5.74 -26.22 15.69
CA CYS A 466 4.62 -26.74 16.44
C CYS A 466 4.35 -28.20 16.07
N SER A 467 4.02 -29.03 17.06
CA SER A 467 3.51 -30.39 16.81
C SER A 467 2.13 -30.36 16.15
N LYS A 468 1.71 -31.50 15.57
CA LYS A 468 0.38 -31.64 14.97
C LYS A 468 -0.71 -31.42 16.01
N GLU A 469 -0.48 -31.89 17.23
CA GLU A 469 -1.37 -31.76 18.38
C GLU A 469 -1.53 -30.28 18.77
N THR A 470 -0.43 -29.51 18.81
CA THR A 470 -0.44 -28.08 19.07
C THR A 470 -1.23 -27.31 17.99
N ILE A 471 -1.00 -27.60 16.70
CA ILE A 471 -1.74 -26.98 15.59
C ILE A 471 -3.22 -27.33 15.66
N TYR A 472 -3.57 -28.61 15.85
CA TYR A 472 -4.96 -29.05 15.95
C TYR A 472 -5.69 -28.42 17.14
N SER A 473 -5.01 -28.29 18.29
CA SER A 473 -5.59 -27.65 19.47
C SER A 473 -5.93 -26.18 19.24
N ARG A 474 -5.14 -25.47 18.42
CA ARG A 474 -5.36 -24.05 18.09
C ARG A 474 -6.40 -23.82 17.01
N PHE A 475 -6.35 -24.61 15.94
CA PHE A 475 -7.11 -24.35 14.70
C PHE A 475 -8.25 -25.33 14.46
N ARG A 476 -8.31 -26.45 15.18
CA ARG A 476 -9.34 -27.50 15.06
C ARG A 476 -9.36 -28.27 13.74
N TYR A 477 -8.51 -27.91 12.78
CA TYR A 477 -8.28 -28.63 11.54
C TYR A 477 -6.83 -28.48 11.10
N PHE A 478 -6.36 -29.42 10.29
CA PHE A 478 -5.07 -29.30 9.61
C PHE A 478 -5.26 -28.53 8.31
N PHE A 479 -4.41 -27.53 8.10
CA PHE A 479 -4.34 -26.79 6.85
C PHE A 479 -2.89 -26.66 6.40
N GLN A 480 -2.69 -26.35 5.12
CA GLN A 480 -1.39 -25.99 4.58
C GLN A 480 -1.00 -24.60 5.08
N TRP A 481 -0.49 -24.55 6.30
CA TRP A 481 -0.12 -23.30 6.98
C TRP A 481 1.13 -22.63 6.41
N ALA A 482 1.93 -23.38 5.64
CA ALA A 482 3.14 -22.87 5.00
C ALA A 482 2.86 -22.10 3.70
N SER A 483 1.60 -21.91 3.31
CA SER A 483 1.28 -21.05 2.18
C SER A 483 1.24 -19.59 2.60
N HIS A 484 1.83 -18.76 1.75
CA HIS A 484 1.81 -17.31 1.83
C HIS A 484 0.40 -16.76 2.07
N GLU A 485 -0.57 -17.19 1.25
CA GLU A 485 -1.98 -16.79 1.37
C GLU A 485 -2.54 -16.96 2.79
N VAL A 486 -2.18 -18.05 3.46
CA VAL A 486 -2.69 -18.30 4.81
C VAL A 486 -1.96 -17.44 5.83
N ALA A 487 -0.64 -17.33 5.72
CA ALA A 487 0.16 -16.55 6.66
C ALA A 487 -0.18 -15.04 6.61
N THR A 488 -0.47 -14.47 5.43
CA THR A 488 -0.95 -13.08 5.28
C THR A 488 -2.21 -12.84 6.12
N ARG A 489 -3.19 -13.76 6.12
CA ARG A 489 -4.44 -13.60 6.91
C ARG A 489 -4.20 -13.54 8.41
N TYR A 490 -3.09 -14.08 8.90
CA TYR A 490 -2.74 -14.04 10.32
C TYR A 490 -1.85 -12.85 10.67
N CYS A 491 -1.05 -12.32 9.74
CA CYS A 491 -0.10 -11.23 10.00
C CYS A 491 -0.64 -9.84 9.60
N TYR A 492 -1.49 -9.79 8.58
CA TYR A 492 -2.13 -8.56 8.09
C TYR A 492 -3.49 -8.40 8.78
N ILE A 493 -3.49 -7.72 9.93
CA ILE A 493 -4.67 -7.52 10.77
C ILE A 493 -5.03 -6.05 10.89
N ASP A 494 -6.30 -5.77 11.17
CA ASP A 494 -6.80 -4.44 11.48
C ASP A 494 -6.71 -4.20 13.00
N TYR A 495 -5.75 -3.37 13.43
CA TYR A 495 -5.48 -3.14 14.85
C TYR A 495 -6.64 -2.52 15.63
N ASP A 496 -7.65 -1.96 14.95
CA ASP A 496 -8.87 -1.44 15.59
C ASP A 496 -9.81 -2.57 16.06
N ARG A 497 -9.84 -3.68 15.33
CA ARG A 497 -10.78 -4.79 15.54
C ARG A 497 -10.11 -6.09 15.98
N GLU A 498 -8.84 -6.24 15.66
CA GLU A 498 -8.09 -7.46 15.85
C GLU A 498 -6.66 -7.14 16.29
N ILE A 499 -6.20 -7.80 17.34
CA ILE A 499 -4.81 -7.68 17.79
C ILE A 499 -4.23 -9.05 18.08
N ALA A 500 -3.05 -9.31 17.51
CA ALA A 500 -2.25 -10.49 17.81
C ALA A 500 -0.94 -10.07 18.45
N ILE A 501 -0.74 -10.39 19.72
CA ILE A 501 0.51 -10.17 20.44
C ILE A 501 1.42 -11.38 20.26
N VAL A 502 2.53 -11.19 19.56
CA VAL A 502 3.56 -12.20 19.40
C VAL A 502 4.58 -12.11 20.55
N ALA A 503 5.02 -13.27 21.02
CA ALA A 503 6.15 -13.40 21.92
C ALA A 503 7.40 -13.68 21.09
N GLU A 504 8.32 -12.72 21.06
CA GLU A 504 9.56 -12.77 20.29
C GLU A 504 10.78 -12.91 21.20
N ILE A 505 11.74 -13.73 20.78
CA ILE A 505 13.09 -13.81 21.38
C ILE A 505 14.15 -13.60 20.31
N VAL A 506 15.36 -13.25 20.74
CA VAL A 506 16.55 -13.22 19.89
C VAL A 506 17.51 -14.32 20.34
N ARG A 507 17.76 -15.30 19.48
CA ARG A 507 18.70 -16.40 19.73
C ARG A 507 19.68 -16.51 18.58
N ASP A 508 20.98 -16.52 18.89
CA ASP A 508 22.06 -16.57 17.89
C ASP A 508 21.94 -15.47 16.81
N GLY A 509 21.50 -14.27 17.21
CA GLY A 509 21.29 -13.13 16.32
C GLY A 509 20.05 -13.24 15.40
N ARG A 510 19.20 -14.25 15.60
CA ARG A 510 17.95 -14.43 14.84
C ARG A 510 16.73 -14.19 15.71
N ARG A 511 15.76 -13.46 15.16
CA ARG A 511 14.45 -13.24 15.75
C ARG A 511 13.61 -14.51 15.58
N LEU A 512 12.96 -14.96 16.64
CA LEU A 512 12.09 -16.15 16.63
C LEU A 512 10.79 -15.82 17.35
N LEU A 513 9.65 -16.16 16.73
CA LEU A 513 8.37 -16.17 17.44
C LEU A 513 8.20 -17.51 18.16
N ILE A 514 7.87 -17.43 19.45
CA ILE A 514 7.73 -18.58 20.36
C ILE A 514 6.29 -18.78 20.86
N GLY A 515 5.43 -17.79 20.63
CA GLY A 515 4.00 -17.88 20.85
C GLY A 515 3.26 -16.65 20.36
N VAL A 516 1.94 -16.72 20.37
CA VAL A 516 1.03 -15.63 20.00
C VAL A 516 -0.26 -15.71 20.82
N GLY A 517 -0.72 -14.59 21.35
CA GLY A 517 -2.08 -14.40 21.86
C GLY A 517 -2.86 -13.51 20.89
N ARG A 518 -4.12 -13.83 20.59
CA ARG A 518 -4.93 -13.14 19.59
C ARG A 518 -6.28 -12.79 20.17
N LEU A 519 -6.75 -11.59 19.85
CA LEU A 519 -8.00 -10.98 20.24
C LEU A 519 -8.72 -10.53 18.97
N ILE A 520 -9.99 -10.90 18.81
CA ILE A 520 -10.84 -10.49 17.68
C ILE A 520 -12.14 -9.94 18.25
N ALA A 521 -12.33 -8.63 18.17
CA ALA A 521 -13.52 -7.96 18.66
C ALA A 521 -14.72 -8.26 17.76
N ASP A 522 -15.90 -8.35 18.36
CA ASP A 522 -17.15 -8.41 17.61
C ASP A 522 -17.49 -7.07 16.94
N PRO A 523 -18.39 -7.05 15.95
CA PRO A 523 -18.74 -5.82 15.23
C PRO A 523 -19.30 -4.70 16.11
N ASP A 524 -19.90 -5.05 17.25
CA ASP A 524 -20.51 -4.12 18.21
C ASP A 524 -19.51 -3.64 19.28
N HIS A 525 -18.26 -4.13 19.24
CA HIS A 525 -17.19 -3.83 20.20
C HIS A 525 -17.61 -4.05 21.67
N GLU A 526 -18.44 -5.07 21.93
CA GLU A 526 -18.87 -5.45 23.27
C GLU A 526 -18.08 -6.64 23.80
N SER A 527 -17.70 -7.56 22.91
CA SER A 527 -16.98 -8.77 23.28
C SER A 527 -15.83 -9.10 22.35
N VAL A 528 -14.88 -9.89 22.86
CA VAL A 528 -13.67 -10.26 22.14
C VAL A 528 -13.41 -11.76 22.22
N GLU A 529 -13.18 -12.37 21.06
CA GLU A 529 -12.73 -13.75 20.98
C GLU A 529 -11.23 -13.81 21.25
N TYR A 530 -10.83 -14.68 22.18
CA TYR A 530 -9.45 -14.92 22.53
C TYR A 530 -8.97 -16.28 22.07
N ALA A 531 -7.74 -16.31 21.56
CA ALA A 531 -7.03 -17.57 21.37
C ALA A 531 -5.52 -17.43 21.45
N VAL A 532 -4.84 -18.52 21.80
CA VAL A 532 -3.40 -18.53 22.04
C VAL A 532 -2.74 -19.76 21.44
N LEU A 533 -1.52 -19.59 20.97
CA LEU A 533 -0.69 -20.66 20.45
C LEU A 533 0.72 -20.50 21.01
N ILE A 534 1.24 -21.54 21.65
CA ILE A 534 2.60 -21.58 22.21
C ILE A 534 3.36 -22.73 21.56
N THR A 535 4.55 -22.45 21.03
CA THR A 535 5.42 -23.49 20.46
C THR A 535 5.78 -24.54 21.52
N ASP A 536 5.90 -25.80 21.10
CA ASP A 536 6.05 -26.95 22.00
C ASP A 536 7.20 -26.80 23.02
N ALA A 537 8.34 -26.23 22.60
CA ALA A 537 9.50 -26.00 23.46
C ALA A 537 9.23 -25.03 24.63
N TRP A 538 8.25 -24.14 24.47
CA TRP A 538 7.91 -23.06 25.40
C TRP A 538 6.64 -23.32 26.20
N GLN A 539 5.99 -24.47 25.99
CA GLN A 539 4.86 -24.89 26.79
C GLN A 539 5.30 -25.22 28.22
N LYS A 540 4.38 -25.05 29.18
CA LYS A 540 4.61 -25.25 30.63
C LYS A 540 5.66 -24.31 31.26
N GLN A 541 6.12 -23.28 30.55
CA GLN A 541 7.00 -22.23 31.05
C GLN A 541 6.25 -20.91 31.37
N GLU A 542 4.95 -21.01 31.69
CA GLU A 542 4.05 -19.87 31.97
C GLU A 542 3.82 -18.88 30.83
N LEU A 543 4.45 -19.03 29.66
CA LEU A 543 4.29 -18.13 28.52
C LEU A 543 2.83 -17.96 28.09
N GLY A 544 2.07 -19.06 28.00
CA GLY A 544 0.63 -18.99 27.69
C GLY A 544 -0.17 -18.24 28.75
N SER A 545 0.23 -18.33 30.02
CA SER A 545 -0.39 -17.56 31.11
C SER A 545 -0.07 -16.07 30.98
N MET A 546 1.20 -15.72 30.75
CA MET A 546 1.64 -14.33 30.55
C MET A 546 0.96 -13.67 29.34
N LEU A 547 0.88 -14.36 28.20
CA LEU A 547 0.16 -13.86 27.02
C LEU A 547 -1.33 -13.69 27.29
N THR A 548 -1.96 -14.62 28.03
CA THR A 548 -3.39 -14.49 28.40
C THR A 548 -3.62 -13.26 29.27
N ASP A 549 -2.78 -13.04 30.29
CA ASP A 549 -2.91 -11.89 31.18
C ASP A 549 -2.75 -10.58 30.43
N TYR A 550 -1.80 -10.53 29.50
CA TYR A 550 -1.57 -9.34 28.68
C TYR A 550 -2.70 -9.08 27.67
N CYS A 551 -3.26 -10.14 27.06
CA CYS A 551 -4.45 -9.98 26.21
C CYS A 551 -5.66 -9.50 27.03
N MET A 552 -5.81 -9.93 28.29
CA MET A 552 -6.85 -9.39 29.17
C MET A 552 -6.61 -7.91 29.54
N GLU A 553 -5.35 -7.50 29.72
CA GLU A 553 -4.96 -6.08 29.92
C GLU A 553 -5.39 -5.24 28.72
N ILE A 554 -5.06 -5.69 27.50
CA ILE A 554 -5.44 -5.02 26.25
C ILE A 554 -6.97 -4.96 26.08
N ALA A 555 -7.67 -6.06 26.34
CA ALA A 555 -9.13 -6.10 26.20
C ALA A 555 -9.83 -5.08 27.13
N ARG A 556 -9.29 -4.81 28.33
CA ARG A 556 -9.79 -3.74 29.20
C ARG A 556 -9.44 -2.35 28.68
N HIS A 557 -8.27 -2.18 28.08
CA HIS A 557 -7.87 -0.92 27.45
C HIS A 557 -8.77 -0.57 26.25
N TRP A 558 -9.24 -1.58 25.51
CA TRP A 558 -10.29 -1.46 24.48
C TRP A 558 -11.70 -1.27 25.04
N HIS A 559 -11.87 -1.18 26.37
CA HIS A 559 -13.18 -1.00 27.02
C HIS A 559 -14.23 -2.08 26.66
N LEU A 560 -13.77 -3.28 26.31
CA LEU A 560 -14.65 -4.42 26.00
C LEU A 560 -15.31 -4.92 27.28
N LYS A 561 -16.57 -5.34 27.19
CA LYS A 561 -17.36 -5.83 28.34
C LYS A 561 -17.04 -7.28 28.66
N ARG A 562 -16.72 -8.10 27.65
CA ARG A 562 -16.58 -9.55 27.81
C ARG A 562 -15.50 -10.16 26.93
N MET A 563 -14.75 -11.11 27.49
CA MET A 563 -13.80 -11.95 26.76
C MET A 563 -14.36 -13.37 26.64
N VAL A 564 -14.35 -13.93 25.44
CA VAL A 564 -14.86 -15.28 25.15
C VAL A 564 -13.78 -16.11 24.46
N ALA A 565 -13.83 -17.43 24.62
CA ALA A 565 -12.99 -18.33 23.84
C ALA A 565 -13.64 -19.71 23.72
N GLN A 566 -13.16 -20.51 22.78
CA GLN A 566 -13.60 -21.88 22.58
C GLN A 566 -12.40 -22.82 22.57
N THR A 567 -12.54 -23.96 23.25
CA THR A 567 -11.55 -25.05 23.22
C THR A 567 -12.26 -26.40 23.35
N THR A 568 -11.53 -27.46 23.68
CA THR A 568 -12.10 -28.79 23.93
C THR A 568 -11.58 -29.41 25.22
N THR A 569 -12.32 -30.39 25.74
CA THR A 569 -12.04 -31.03 27.03
C THR A 569 -10.68 -31.75 27.08
N ASP A 570 -10.13 -32.14 25.94
CA ASP A 570 -8.80 -32.74 25.79
C ASP A 570 -7.66 -31.72 25.88
N ASN A 571 -7.92 -30.43 25.65
CA ASN A 571 -6.94 -29.35 25.84
C ASN A 571 -6.83 -28.93 27.33
N ARG A 572 -6.42 -29.88 28.17
CA ARG A 572 -6.26 -29.70 29.62
C ARG A 572 -5.37 -28.50 29.99
N PRO A 573 -4.25 -28.21 29.29
CA PRO A 573 -3.45 -27.03 29.59
C PRO A 573 -4.25 -25.73 29.47
N MET A 574 -5.03 -25.57 28.40
CA MET A 574 -5.81 -24.36 28.16
C MET A 574 -6.98 -24.23 29.15
N VAL A 575 -7.69 -25.33 29.43
CA VAL A 575 -8.74 -25.35 30.46
C VAL A 575 -8.19 -24.91 31.81
N SER A 576 -6.97 -25.34 32.18
CA SER A 576 -6.31 -24.89 33.43
C SER A 576 -6.00 -23.39 33.43
N VAL A 577 -5.58 -22.83 32.29
CA VAL A 577 -5.32 -21.38 32.14
C VAL A 577 -6.58 -20.57 32.42
N PHE A 578 -7.72 -21.00 31.88
CA PHE A 578 -9.03 -20.36 32.09
C PHE A 578 -9.54 -20.50 33.53
N GLN A 579 -9.43 -21.70 34.12
CA GLN A 579 -9.84 -21.94 35.51
C GLN A 579 -9.08 -21.05 36.50
N LYS A 580 -7.75 -20.93 36.34
CA LYS A 580 -6.91 -20.08 37.21
C LYS A 580 -7.24 -18.59 37.11
N ARG A 581 -7.90 -18.18 36.02
CA ARG A 581 -8.32 -16.80 35.75
C ARG A 581 -9.81 -16.61 35.96
N GLU A 582 -10.49 -17.56 36.60
CA GLU A 582 -11.90 -17.42 36.98
C GLU A 582 -12.82 -17.14 35.77
N PHE A 583 -12.51 -17.74 34.61
CA PHE A 583 -13.47 -17.76 33.50
C PHE A 583 -14.64 -18.67 33.86
N GLU A 584 -15.84 -18.29 33.46
CA GLU A 584 -16.98 -19.20 33.42
C GLU A 584 -16.73 -20.23 32.31
N ILE A 585 -16.93 -21.51 32.62
CA ILE A 585 -16.66 -22.63 31.70
C ILE A 585 -17.95 -23.45 31.54
N LYS A 586 -18.40 -23.59 30.29
CA LYS A 586 -19.52 -24.44 29.88
C LYS A 586 -19.02 -25.53 28.95
N ILE A 587 -19.47 -26.76 29.18
CA ILE A 587 -19.08 -27.92 28.38
C ILE A 587 -20.32 -28.41 27.63
N ASP A 588 -20.24 -28.42 26.31
CA ASP A 588 -21.31 -28.89 25.43
C ASP A 588 -21.24 -30.41 25.19
N ALA A 589 -22.32 -30.97 24.64
CA ALA A 589 -22.48 -32.41 24.43
C ALA A 589 -21.45 -33.02 23.45
N ASP A 590 -20.85 -32.20 22.59
CA ASP A 590 -19.83 -32.58 21.61
C ASP A 590 -18.39 -32.44 22.14
N SER A 591 -18.22 -32.26 23.46
CA SER A 591 -16.93 -32.01 24.13
C SER A 591 -16.28 -30.65 23.80
N THR A 592 -17.04 -29.73 23.20
CA THR A 592 -16.68 -28.32 23.09
C THR A 592 -16.72 -27.66 24.48
N VAL A 593 -15.72 -26.85 24.77
CA VAL A 593 -15.61 -26.04 25.98
C VAL A 593 -15.74 -24.57 25.59
N LEU A 594 -16.85 -23.94 25.97
CA LEU A 594 -17.10 -22.52 25.82
C LEU A 594 -16.67 -21.80 27.10
N VAL A 595 -15.88 -20.75 26.96
CA VAL A 595 -15.42 -19.96 28.10
C VAL A 595 -15.78 -18.49 27.93
N SER A 596 -16.15 -17.84 29.03
CA SER A 596 -16.47 -16.42 29.07
C SER A 596 -16.00 -15.77 30.36
N LYS A 597 -15.58 -14.51 30.28
CA LYS A 597 -15.25 -13.68 31.44
C LYS A 597 -15.70 -12.25 31.21
N GLU A 598 -16.49 -11.72 32.14
CA GLU A 598 -16.80 -10.29 32.18
C GLU A 598 -15.53 -9.51 32.55
N LEU A 599 -15.28 -8.45 31.79
CA LEU A 599 -14.18 -7.52 31.97
C LEU A 599 -14.76 -6.29 32.68
N ALA A 600 -14.37 -6.11 33.95
CA ALA A 600 -14.83 -5.02 34.80
C ALA A 600 -14.17 -3.69 34.47
#